data_AF-A0A7S2Q6F6-F1
#
_entry.id   AF-A0A7S2Q6F6-F1
#
_cell.length_a   1.000
_cell.length_b   1.000
_cell.length_c   1.000
_cell.angle_alpha   90.00
_cell.angle_beta   90.00
_cell.angle_gamma   90.00
#
_symmetry.space_group_name_H-M   'P 1'
#
loop_
_entity.id
_entity.type
_entity.pdbx_description
1 polymer ?
#
loop_
_entity_poly.entity_id
_entity_poly.type
_entity_poly.pdbx_seq_one_letter_code
_entity_poly.pdbx_strand_id
1 'polypeptide(L)'
;GVGLRLEFAAEDTAFVFGGDLFDRGPGEAPKAAFSAWWDEKAPTVTEFLESSGRSDSQASRLHWMLQHTLGCQGTFEHRRAELAALGGKDAGSVTDSEVVDSFLRAVEDDDGAVAAYLGVAQIVAVYGDTLFVHGAAEARALGFVPSQQGRFRPYDE
;
A
#
# COMPACT_ATOMS: atom_id res chain seq x y z
N GLY A 1 29.42 -7.57 -11.21
CA GLY A 1 29.04 -7.62 -9.78
C GLY A 1 28.89 -9.06 -9.38
N VAL A 2 29.52 -9.49 -8.30
CA VAL A 2 29.44 -10.88 -7.82
C VAL A 2 28.01 -11.10 -7.33
N GLY A 3 27.22 -11.86 -8.07
CA GLY A 3 25.87 -12.23 -7.66
C GLY A 3 25.95 -13.18 -6.47
N LEU A 4 25.39 -12.77 -5.33
CA LEU A 4 25.21 -13.65 -4.19
C LEU A 4 24.15 -14.70 -4.54
N ARG A 5 24.56 -15.96 -4.59
CA ARG A 5 23.66 -17.11 -4.71
C ARG A 5 23.22 -17.48 -3.30
N LEU A 6 21.95 -17.27 -3.00
CA LEU A 6 21.34 -17.76 -1.77
C LEU A 6 21.01 -19.25 -1.98
N GLU A 7 21.46 -20.10 -1.07
CA GLU A 7 21.13 -21.53 -1.02
C GLU A 7 20.34 -21.77 0.26
N PHE A 8 19.32 -22.63 0.20
CA PHE A 8 18.53 -22.99 1.37
C PHE A 8 19.41 -23.72 2.39
N ALA A 9 19.25 -23.41 3.67
CA ALA A 9 20.03 -24.02 4.75
C ALA A 9 19.63 -25.49 4.99
N ALA A 10 18.39 -25.86 4.66
CA ALA A 10 17.88 -27.23 4.70
C ALA A 10 16.77 -27.44 3.63
N GLU A 11 16.47 -28.70 3.32
CA GLU A 11 15.48 -29.07 2.27
C GLU A 11 14.04 -28.66 2.60
N ASP A 12 13.74 -28.30 3.84
CA ASP A 12 12.43 -27.90 4.36
C ASP A 12 12.31 -26.39 4.64
N THR A 13 13.34 -25.60 4.31
CA THR A 13 13.34 -24.15 4.57
C THR A 13 12.56 -23.41 3.49
N ALA A 14 11.63 -22.52 3.86
CA ALA A 14 10.80 -21.74 2.94
C ALA A 14 11.13 -20.24 2.97
N PHE A 15 11.19 -19.63 1.78
CA PHE A 15 11.32 -18.18 1.59
C PHE A 15 9.96 -17.57 1.24
N VAL A 16 9.58 -16.51 1.92
CA VAL A 16 8.29 -15.83 1.94
C VAL A 16 8.56 -14.35 1.75
N PHE A 17 8.03 -13.82 0.66
CA PHE A 17 7.98 -12.40 0.39
C PHE A 17 6.56 -11.93 0.69
N GLY A 18 6.38 -11.12 1.74
CA GLY A 18 5.09 -10.57 2.15
C GLY A 18 5.12 -9.05 2.02
N GLY A 19 4.94 -8.58 0.79
CA GLY A 19 4.52 -7.21 0.52
C GLY A 19 3.19 -7.28 -0.21
N ASP A 20 2.18 -6.62 0.33
CA ASP A 20 0.90 -6.34 -0.31
C ASP A 20 1.12 -5.41 -1.51
N LEU A 21 1.68 -5.98 -2.58
CA LEU A 21 2.08 -5.24 -3.77
C LEU A 21 1.21 -5.57 -4.98
N PHE A 22 0.53 -6.72 -5.02
CA PHE A 22 -0.47 -7.03 -6.06
C PHE A 22 -1.50 -8.07 -5.61
N ASP A 23 -2.73 -7.60 -5.43
CA ASP A 23 -3.94 -8.40 -5.35
C ASP A 23 -4.34 -8.97 -6.70
N ARG A 24 -3.80 -10.13 -7.08
CA ARG A 24 -4.43 -11.03 -8.06
C ARG A 24 -4.02 -12.47 -7.81
N GLY A 25 -4.92 -13.26 -7.24
CA GLY A 25 -4.88 -14.71 -7.39
C GLY A 25 -5.28 -15.11 -8.82
N PRO A 26 -4.71 -16.18 -9.40
CA PRO A 26 -5.10 -16.67 -10.71
C PRO A 26 -6.53 -17.25 -10.66
N GLY A 27 -7.44 -16.67 -11.45
CA GLY A 27 -8.79 -17.21 -11.68
C GLY A 27 -9.96 -16.28 -11.33
N GLU A 28 -9.71 -15.11 -10.74
CA GLU A 28 -10.78 -14.16 -10.42
C GLU A 28 -11.03 -13.18 -11.57
N ALA A 29 -12.30 -13.08 -11.97
CA ALA A 29 -12.78 -12.13 -12.98
C ALA A 29 -12.37 -10.70 -12.63
N PRO A 30 -12.20 -9.79 -13.61
CA PRO A 30 -11.83 -8.41 -13.34
C PRO A 30 -12.94 -7.74 -12.52
N LYS A 31 -12.79 -7.70 -11.19
CA LYS A 31 -13.48 -6.69 -10.39
C LYS A 31 -12.98 -5.35 -10.91
N ALA A 32 -13.92 -4.44 -11.20
CA ALA A 32 -13.64 -3.11 -11.72
C ALA A 32 -12.45 -2.50 -10.98
N ALA A 33 -11.54 -1.86 -11.72
CA ALA A 33 -10.46 -1.07 -11.12
C ALA A 33 -11.10 -0.22 -10.00
N PHE A 34 -10.56 -0.32 -8.78
CA PHE A 34 -11.08 0.34 -7.56
C PHE A 34 -12.25 -0.33 -6.82
N SER A 35 -12.07 -1.60 -6.43
CA SER A 35 -12.81 -2.25 -5.32
C SER A 35 -11.84 -2.71 -4.23
N ALA A 36 -12.24 -2.70 -2.96
CA ALA A 36 -11.45 -3.31 -1.89
C ALA A 36 -11.64 -4.83 -1.95
N TRP A 37 -10.60 -5.57 -2.32
CA TRP A 37 -10.72 -7.01 -2.58
C TRP A 37 -10.97 -7.84 -1.31
N TRP A 38 -10.57 -7.35 -0.14
CA TRP A 38 -10.68 -8.04 1.15
C TRP A 38 -11.97 -7.72 1.92
N ASP A 39 -12.72 -6.71 1.49
CA ASP A 39 -14.02 -6.37 2.06
C ASP A 39 -15.06 -6.28 0.95
N GLU A 40 -15.79 -7.37 0.75
CA GLU A 40 -16.87 -7.44 -0.24
C GLU A 40 -17.99 -6.44 0.00
N LYS A 41 -18.09 -5.87 1.21
CA LYS A 41 -19.10 -4.86 1.55
C LYS A 41 -18.59 -3.44 1.31
N ALA A 42 -17.31 -3.26 1.03
CA ALA A 42 -16.77 -1.95 0.71
C ALA A 42 -17.36 -1.45 -0.62
N PRO A 43 -17.87 -0.22 -0.66
CA PRO A 43 -18.33 0.37 -1.90
C PRO A 43 -17.17 0.52 -2.88
N THR A 44 -17.45 0.40 -4.16
CA THR A 44 -16.55 0.86 -5.22
C THR A 44 -16.33 2.38 -5.10
N VAL A 45 -15.26 2.90 -5.72
CA VAL A 45 -15.03 4.35 -5.78
C VAL A 45 -16.25 5.07 -6.37
N THR A 46 -16.87 4.52 -7.42
CA THR A 46 -18.05 5.12 -8.06
C THR A 46 -19.22 5.23 -7.07
N GLU A 47 -19.57 4.15 -6.37
CA GLU A 47 -20.64 4.15 -5.37
C GLU A 47 -20.35 5.10 -4.21
N PHE A 48 -19.08 5.22 -3.80
CA PHE A 48 -18.65 6.19 -2.80
C PHE A 48 -18.82 7.64 -3.28
N LEU A 49 -18.42 7.95 -4.51
CA LEU A 49 -18.58 9.29 -5.08
C LEU A 49 -20.06 9.68 -5.20
N GLU A 50 -20.90 8.75 -5.66
CA GLU A 50 -22.35 8.94 -5.77
C GLU A 50 -23.00 9.16 -4.39
N SER A 51 -22.70 8.31 -3.41
CA SER A 51 -23.29 8.39 -2.07
C SER A 51 -22.79 9.59 -1.26
N SER A 52 -21.55 10.04 -1.47
CA SER A 52 -20.98 11.20 -0.79
C SER A 52 -21.29 12.53 -1.49
N GLY A 53 -21.82 12.51 -2.71
CA GLY A 53 -22.05 13.70 -3.53
C GLY A 53 -20.76 14.42 -3.94
N ARG A 54 -19.60 13.74 -3.85
CA ARG A 54 -18.29 14.30 -4.21
C ARG A 54 -18.02 14.11 -5.70
N SER A 55 -17.36 15.08 -6.32
CA SER A 55 -16.81 14.91 -7.66
C SER A 55 -15.61 13.96 -7.64
N ASP A 56 -15.37 13.26 -8.74
CA ASP A 56 -14.16 12.45 -8.90
C ASP A 56 -12.91 13.35 -8.91
N SER A 57 -12.07 13.18 -7.89
CA SER A 57 -10.85 13.97 -7.68
C SER A 57 -9.82 13.16 -6.89
N GLN A 58 -8.56 13.60 -6.89
CA GLN A 58 -7.51 12.97 -6.07
C GLN A 58 -7.88 12.92 -4.59
N ALA A 59 -8.47 14.00 -4.06
CA ALA A 59 -8.92 14.07 -2.68
C ALA A 59 -10.05 13.08 -2.38
N SER A 60 -11.06 13.00 -3.27
CA SER A 60 -12.17 12.05 -3.11
C SER A 60 -11.70 10.61 -3.17
N ARG A 61 -10.77 10.29 -4.08
CA ARG A 61 -10.16 8.95 -4.18
C ARG A 61 -9.30 8.64 -2.96
N LEU A 62 -8.54 9.60 -2.46
CA LEU A 62 -7.75 9.44 -1.24
C LEU A 62 -8.63 9.20 -0.01
N HIS A 63 -9.73 9.93 0.13
CA HIS A 63 -10.75 9.64 1.14
C HIS A 63 -11.23 8.20 1.05
N TRP A 64 -11.64 7.76 -0.14
CA TRP A 64 -12.10 6.39 -0.35
C TRP A 64 -11.04 5.34 0.02
N MET A 65 -9.80 5.52 -0.42
CA MET A 65 -8.70 4.60 -0.11
C MET A 65 -8.45 4.51 1.41
N LEU A 66 -8.32 5.66 2.09
CA LEU A 66 -8.08 5.67 3.53
C LEU A 66 -9.20 4.96 4.31
N GLN A 67 -10.45 5.15 3.87
CA GLN A 67 -11.60 4.54 4.53
C GLN A 67 -11.75 3.05 4.21
N HIS A 68 -11.75 2.69 2.94
CA HIS A 68 -12.20 1.38 2.47
C HIS A 68 -11.05 0.44 2.11
N THR A 69 -9.83 0.97 1.90
CA THR A 69 -8.66 0.16 1.53
C THR A 69 -7.52 0.20 2.56
N LEU A 70 -7.62 0.96 3.64
CA LEU A 70 -6.52 1.00 4.64
C LEU A 70 -7.04 0.89 6.09
N GLY A 71 -8.35 0.72 6.27
CA GLY A 71 -8.99 0.62 7.58
C GLY A 71 -8.80 1.87 8.47
N CYS A 72 -8.34 2.98 7.89
CA CYS A 72 -7.92 4.17 8.62
C CYS A 72 -8.96 5.29 8.48
N GLN A 73 -10.16 5.00 9.00
CA GLN A 73 -11.29 5.93 9.00
C GLN A 73 -10.93 7.27 9.66
N GLY A 74 -11.31 8.38 9.02
CA GLY A 74 -11.06 9.73 9.54
C GLY A 74 -9.64 10.28 9.32
N THR A 75 -8.70 9.47 8.81
CA THR A 75 -7.29 9.89 8.62
C THR A 75 -7.15 11.16 7.79
N PHE A 76 -7.99 11.34 6.76
CA PHE A 76 -7.97 12.56 5.94
C PHE A 76 -8.22 13.82 6.78
N GLU A 77 -9.24 13.80 7.65
CA GLU A 77 -9.60 14.94 8.49
C GLU A 77 -8.66 15.11 9.69
N HIS A 78 -8.11 14.01 10.22
CA HIS A 78 -7.03 14.08 11.21
C HIS A 78 -5.79 14.76 10.61
N ARG A 79 -5.42 14.41 9.38
CA ARG A 79 -4.31 15.06 8.68
C ARG A 79 -4.59 16.53 8.40
N ARG A 80 -5.83 16.89 8.06
CA ARG A 80 -6.24 18.29 7.93
C ARG A 80 -6.02 19.08 9.23
N ALA A 81 -6.49 18.53 10.35
CA ALA A 81 -6.32 19.15 11.67
C ALA A 81 -4.84 19.28 12.07
N GLU A 82 -4.02 18.28 11.75
CA GLU A 82 -2.58 18.30 11.97
C GLU A 82 -1.89 19.40 11.14
N LEU A 83 -2.18 19.49 9.84
CA LEU A 83 -1.64 20.55 8.97
C LEU A 83 -2.05 21.94 9.45
N ALA A 84 -3.27 22.08 9.96
CA ALA A 84 -3.76 23.31 10.55
C ALA A 84 -2.93 23.71 11.78
N ALA A 85 -2.71 22.77 12.69
CA ALA A 85 -1.90 22.97 13.89
C ALA A 85 -0.43 23.31 13.56
N LEU A 86 0.18 22.59 12.61
CA LEU A 86 1.56 22.84 12.16
C LEU A 86 1.70 24.20 11.47
N GLY A 87 0.69 24.62 10.70
CA GLY A 87 0.67 25.90 10.01
C GLY A 87 0.19 27.08 10.86
N GLY A 88 -0.23 26.85 12.11
CA GLY A 88 -0.82 27.88 12.95
C GLY A 88 -2.11 28.50 12.37
N LYS A 89 -2.88 27.72 11.61
CA LYS A 89 -4.12 28.14 10.94
C LYS A 89 -5.32 27.31 11.38
N ASP A 90 -6.53 27.78 11.07
CA ASP A 90 -7.76 27.06 11.36
C ASP A 90 -7.91 25.83 10.44
N ALA A 91 -8.49 24.73 10.94
CA ALA A 91 -8.66 23.50 10.18
C ALA A 91 -9.54 23.69 8.94
N GLY A 92 -10.56 24.56 9.00
CA GLY A 92 -11.41 24.89 7.87
C GLY A 92 -10.70 25.69 6.76
N SER A 93 -9.52 26.23 7.05
CA SER A 93 -8.68 26.94 6.07
C SER A 93 -7.69 26.03 5.33
N VAL A 94 -7.53 24.77 5.77
CA VAL A 94 -6.71 23.78 5.07
C VAL A 94 -7.52 23.16 3.95
N THR A 95 -7.03 23.24 2.72
CA THR A 95 -7.75 22.70 1.56
C THR A 95 -7.53 21.19 1.39
N ASP A 96 -8.44 20.55 0.66
CA ASP A 96 -8.30 19.13 0.28
C ASP A 96 -7.01 18.88 -0.52
N SER A 97 -6.59 19.84 -1.35
CA SER A 97 -5.33 19.74 -2.10
C SER A 97 -4.12 19.78 -1.18
N GLU A 98 -4.13 20.62 -0.13
CA GLU A 98 -3.04 20.64 0.86
C GLU A 98 -2.94 19.31 1.62
N VAL A 99 -4.08 18.68 1.93
CA VAL A 99 -4.07 17.35 2.53
C VAL A 99 -3.45 16.33 1.57
N VAL A 100 -3.94 16.27 0.32
CA VAL A 100 -3.41 15.35 -0.71
C VAL A 100 -1.91 15.55 -0.92
N ASP A 101 -1.46 16.79 -1.11
CA ASP A 101 -0.06 17.13 -1.30
C ASP A 101 0.79 16.64 -0.12
N SER A 102 0.26 16.68 1.11
CA SER A 102 0.98 16.20 2.28
C SER A 102 1.18 14.67 2.30
N PHE A 103 0.26 13.90 1.72
CA PHE A 103 0.41 12.44 1.57
C PHE A 103 1.41 12.11 0.48
N LEU A 104 1.38 12.84 -0.65
CA LEU A 104 2.33 12.66 -1.75
C LEU A 104 3.75 12.96 -1.29
N ARG A 105 3.97 14.12 -0.66
CA ARG A 105 5.28 14.52 -0.12
C ARG A 105 5.83 13.55 0.92
N ALA A 106 4.98 12.94 1.74
CA ALA A 106 5.42 11.95 2.72
C ALA A 106 6.10 10.72 2.09
N VAL A 107 5.85 10.45 0.80
CA VAL A 107 6.41 9.34 0.03
C VAL A 107 7.43 9.81 -1.02
N GLU A 108 7.19 10.95 -1.66
CA GLU A 108 8.00 11.44 -2.79
C GLU A 108 9.25 12.20 -2.35
N ASP A 109 9.21 12.90 -1.21
CA ASP A 109 10.34 13.69 -0.73
C ASP A 109 11.43 12.77 -0.16
N ASP A 110 12.71 13.10 -0.39
CA ASP A 110 13.86 12.33 0.11
C ASP A 110 13.86 12.23 1.65
N ASP A 111 13.27 13.20 2.35
CA ASP A 111 13.07 13.26 3.80
C ASP A 111 11.60 13.02 4.22
N GLY A 112 10.76 12.56 3.30
CA GLY A 112 9.36 12.22 3.55
C GLY A 112 9.23 11.15 4.63
N ALA A 113 8.35 11.38 5.61
CA ALA A 113 8.25 10.51 6.79
C ALA A 113 7.91 9.04 6.46
N VAL A 114 7.08 8.79 5.44
CA VAL A 114 6.73 7.43 5.00
C VAL A 114 7.88 6.81 4.21
N ALA A 115 8.53 7.57 3.34
CA ALA A 115 9.72 7.12 2.62
C ALA A 115 10.85 6.73 3.59
N ALA A 116 11.12 7.58 4.60
CA ALA A 116 12.11 7.32 5.63
C ALA A 116 11.75 6.09 6.48
N TYR A 117 10.48 5.96 6.88
CA TYR A 117 9.98 4.78 7.60
C TYR A 117 10.18 3.51 6.77
N LEU A 118 9.77 3.50 5.51
CA LEU A 118 9.93 2.36 4.61
C LEU A 118 11.40 2.04 4.32
N GLY A 119 12.26 3.05 4.29
CA GLY A 119 13.71 2.88 4.10
C GLY A 119 14.41 2.13 5.23
N VAL A 120 13.84 2.14 6.44
CA VAL A 120 14.36 1.39 7.60
C VAL A 120 13.47 0.22 8.02
N ALA A 121 12.28 0.11 7.44
CA ALA A 121 11.34 -0.96 7.75
C ALA A 121 11.87 -2.32 7.27
N GLN A 122 11.69 -3.35 8.10
CA GLN A 122 11.89 -4.74 7.71
C GLN A 122 10.53 -5.42 7.61
N ILE A 123 10.04 -5.60 6.38
CA ILE A 123 8.77 -6.30 6.10
C ILE A 123 8.90 -7.84 6.19
N VAL A 124 10.14 -8.33 6.26
CA VAL A 124 10.52 -9.74 6.26
C VAL A 124 11.74 -9.96 7.15
N ALA A 125 11.77 -11.02 7.95
CA ALA A 125 12.93 -11.45 8.73
C ALA A 125 13.06 -12.98 8.73
N VAL A 126 14.26 -13.48 8.45
CA VAL A 126 14.59 -14.92 8.57
C VAL A 126 15.32 -15.15 9.89
N TYR A 127 14.83 -16.09 10.69
CA TYR A 127 15.48 -16.50 11.94
C TYR A 127 15.54 -18.02 12.01
N GLY A 128 16.75 -18.57 11.89
CA GLY A 128 16.95 -20.02 11.73
C GLY A 128 16.37 -20.51 10.42
N ASP A 129 15.45 -21.47 10.51
CA ASP A 129 14.65 -22.05 9.42
C ASP A 129 13.27 -21.37 9.26
N THR A 130 12.97 -20.38 10.10
CA THR A 130 11.65 -19.75 10.18
C THR A 130 11.67 -18.38 9.54
N LEU A 131 10.61 -18.07 8.79
CA LEU A 131 10.44 -16.79 8.14
C LEU A 131 9.24 -16.02 8.64
N PHE A 132 9.50 -14.80 9.06
CA PHE A 132 8.54 -13.85 9.57
C PHE A 132 8.24 -12.83 8.48
N VAL A 133 6.96 -12.67 8.15
CA VAL A 133 6.51 -11.69 7.16
C VAL A 133 5.31 -10.91 7.67
N HIS A 134 5.13 -9.71 7.14
CA HIS A 134 3.97 -8.89 7.46
C HIS A 134 2.66 -9.49 6.90
N GLY A 135 2.70 -9.99 5.67
CA GLY A 135 1.56 -10.62 4.99
C GLY A 135 1.63 -12.15 5.00
N ALA A 136 1.42 -12.77 3.82
CA ALA A 136 1.46 -14.21 3.63
C ALA A 136 2.44 -14.63 2.52
N ALA A 137 2.89 -15.88 2.57
CA ALA A 137 3.52 -16.56 1.44
C ALA A 137 2.51 -17.42 0.72
N GLU A 138 2.45 -17.29 -0.60
CA GLU A 138 1.85 -18.32 -1.42
C GLU A 138 2.88 -19.37 -1.83
N ALA A 139 2.48 -20.65 -1.87
CA ALA A 139 3.35 -21.76 -2.23
C ALA A 139 4.05 -21.57 -3.60
N ARG A 140 3.39 -20.90 -4.55
CA ARG A 140 3.94 -20.61 -5.89
C ARG A 140 5.09 -19.59 -5.90
N ALA A 141 5.23 -18.79 -4.85
CA ALA A 141 6.26 -17.76 -4.74
C ALA A 141 7.51 -18.25 -4.01
N LEU A 142 7.46 -19.44 -3.41
CA LEU A 142 8.59 -20.02 -2.67
C LEU A 142 9.74 -20.36 -3.64
N GLY A 143 10.97 -19.97 -3.27
CA GLY A 143 12.19 -20.28 -4.05
C GLY A 143 12.45 -19.39 -5.27
N PHE A 144 11.63 -18.36 -5.48
CA PHE A 144 11.82 -17.37 -6.55
C PHE A 144 12.28 -16.03 -5.97
N VAL A 145 13.46 -15.55 -6.39
CA VAL A 145 13.95 -14.20 -6.08
C VAL A 145 13.90 -13.38 -7.37
N PRO A 146 13.05 -12.33 -7.45
CA PRO A 146 13.00 -11.46 -8.62
C PRO A 146 14.36 -10.81 -8.87
N SER A 147 14.75 -10.67 -10.14
CA SER A 147 15.94 -9.90 -10.48
C SER A 147 15.70 -8.41 -10.18
N GLN A 148 16.76 -7.65 -9.87
CA GLN A 148 16.64 -6.20 -9.65
C GLN A 148 16.10 -5.42 -10.88
N GLN A 149 16.07 -6.05 -12.05
CA GLN A 149 15.52 -5.48 -13.28
C GLN A 149 14.04 -5.86 -13.49
N GLY A 150 13.53 -6.83 -12.73
CA GLY A 150 12.14 -7.23 -12.73
C GLY A 150 11.29 -6.26 -11.92
N ARG A 151 10.95 -5.10 -12.48
CA ARG A 151 9.72 -4.43 -12.05
C ARG A 151 8.57 -5.37 -12.38
N PHE A 152 7.77 -5.73 -11.38
CA PHE A 152 6.54 -6.47 -11.58
C PHE A 152 5.69 -5.72 -12.62
N ARG A 153 5.41 -6.37 -13.75
CA ARG A 153 4.38 -5.90 -14.68
C ARG A 153 3.08 -6.60 -14.29
N PRO A 154 1.96 -5.86 -14.11
CA PRO A 154 0.66 -6.49 -14.10
C PRO A 154 0.52 -7.31 -15.39
N TYR A 155 -0.06 -8.51 -15.30
CA TYR A 155 -0.28 -9.37 -16.47
C TYR A 155 -1.00 -8.59 -17.59
N ASP A 156 -0.46 -8.68 -18.81
CA ASP A 156 -1.20 -8.32 -20.02
C ASP A 156 -2.31 -9.38 -20.25
N GLU A 157 -3.46 -8.90 -20.72
CA GLU A 157 -4.74 -9.62 -20.91
C GLU A 157 -4.65 -10.95 -21.68
#